data_AF-A0A953LPK8-F1
#
_entry.id   AF-A0A953LPK8-F1
#
_cell.length_a   1.000
_cell.length_b   1.000
_cell.length_c   1.000
_cell.angle_alpha   90.00
_cell.angle_beta   90.00
_cell.angle_gamma   90.00
#
_symmetry.space_group_name_H-M   'P 1'
#
loop_
_entity.id
_entity.type
_entity.pdbx_description
1 polymer ?
#
loop_
_entity_poly.entity_id
_entity_poly.type
_entity_poly.pdbx_seq_one_letter_code
_entity_poly.pdbx_strand_id
1 'polypeptide(L)'
;MTTAKLVLDGKEHEFPVVVGSEGEVGIDIAKLRERTGAITLDDGYGNTGACRSAITFIDGEQGILRYRGYPIEELSQARFTEVAHLLVYGRLPNAQELAVWRDKLTRHSLIHEDLKKLFEGFPPSAHPMAILSAMVTSLSTYYPDDQDLDLNIVRLLAKAKTIAAFSHKKSIGQPFMYPINHLSYTENFLQMMFAVPAEPYQVSPAVDHALNLLLILHADHEQNCSTSTVRMVGSSGANLFASIAAGICALWGPLHGGANQAVIEMLATIQRDGGGLQKYVDLAKRKDSGFKLMGCGHRVYKNFDPRSRILKKAADDVLAELGVSDPMLDLARQLEEVALRDEYFIERKLYPNVDFYSGILYRAMGIPTNMFTVMFALGRLPGWIAHWREMRAEGARINRPRQIYTGETARPWVPVERR
;
A
#
# COMPACT_ATOMS: atom_id res chain seq x y z
N MET A 1 -20.75 -14.01 -24.49
CA MET A 1 -19.68 -14.07 -25.50
C MET A 1 -18.69 -15.14 -25.07
N THR A 2 -18.34 -16.11 -25.91
CA THR A 2 -17.46 -17.24 -25.54
C THR A 2 -16.05 -17.10 -26.09
N THR A 3 -15.87 -16.37 -27.20
CA THR A 3 -14.57 -16.15 -27.87
C THR A 3 -14.47 -14.73 -28.40
N ALA A 4 -13.23 -14.28 -28.60
CA ALA A 4 -12.85 -13.04 -29.27
C ALA A 4 -12.02 -13.38 -30.52
N LYS A 5 -12.16 -12.58 -31.58
CA LYS A 5 -11.51 -12.82 -32.87
C LYS A 5 -10.45 -11.76 -33.14
N LEU A 6 -9.23 -12.21 -33.46
CA LEU A 6 -8.12 -11.38 -33.90
C LEU A 6 -7.82 -11.72 -35.37
N VAL A 7 -7.78 -10.72 -36.23
CA VAL A 7 -7.32 -10.87 -37.61
C VAL A 7 -5.91 -10.28 -37.70
N LEU A 8 -4.92 -11.10 -38.06
CA LEU A 8 -3.53 -10.69 -38.22
C LEU A 8 -2.99 -11.25 -39.54
N ASP A 9 -2.41 -10.40 -40.39
CA ASP A 9 -1.93 -10.76 -41.73
C ASP A 9 -2.98 -11.53 -42.57
N GLY A 10 -4.25 -11.11 -42.46
CA GLY A 10 -5.38 -11.73 -43.15
C GLY A 10 -5.80 -13.10 -42.60
N LYS A 11 -5.16 -13.61 -41.53
CA LYS A 11 -5.53 -14.86 -40.86
C LYS A 11 -6.34 -14.58 -39.61
N GLU A 12 -7.37 -15.39 -39.43
CA GLU A 12 -8.28 -15.28 -38.30
C GLU A 12 -7.84 -16.22 -37.17
N HIS A 13 -7.78 -15.68 -35.96
CA HIS A 13 -7.44 -16.42 -34.75
C HIS A 13 -8.49 -16.17 -33.68
N GLU A 14 -9.03 -17.25 -33.10
CA GLU A 14 -9.99 -17.16 -32.01
C GLU A 14 -9.32 -17.40 -30.66
N PHE A 15 -9.64 -16.56 -29.69
CA PHE A 15 -9.16 -16.62 -28.31
C PHE A 15 -10.33 -16.76 -27.34
N PRO A 16 -10.22 -17.58 -26.29
CA PRO A 16 -11.27 -17.70 -25.28
C PRO A 16 -11.53 -16.36 -24.59
N VAL A 17 -12.79 -16.10 -24.27
CA VAL A 17 -13.18 -14.99 -23.39
C VAL A 17 -13.42 -15.53 -21.98
N VAL A 18 -12.86 -14.83 -21.01
CA VAL A 18 -13.02 -15.10 -19.58
C VAL A 18 -13.89 -13.99 -19.00
N VAL A 19 -14.92 -14.37 -18.25
CA VAL A 19 -15.79 -13.42 -17.55
C VAL A 19 -15.60 -13.60 -16.04
N GLY A 20 -15.28 -12.51 -15.33
CA GLY A 20 -15.17 -12.45 -13.88
C GLY A 20 -16.53 -12.46 -13.18
N SER A 21 -16.53 -12.63 -11.86
CA SER A 21 -17.76 -12.67 -11.06
C SER A 21 -18.50 -11.33 -11.03
N GLU A 22 -17.82 -10.22 -11.32
CA GLU A 22 -18.40 -8.87 -11.36
C GLU A 22 -18.53 -8.38 -12.82
N GLY A 23 -18.46 -9.31 -13.79
CA GLY A 23 -18.67 -9.03 -15.21
C GLY A 23 -17.46 -8.51 -15.95
N GLU A 24 -16.26 -8.54 -15.35
CA GLU A 24 -15.02 -8.15 -16.01
C GLU A 24 -14.72 -9.10 -17.18
N VAL A 25 -14.36 -8.55 -18.33
CA VAL A 25 -14.11 -9.33 -19.54
C VAL A 25 -12.62 -9.35 -19.85
N GLY A 26 -12.01 -10.54 -19.81
CA GLY A 26 -10.63 -10.79 -20.22
C GLY A 26 -10.57 -11.64 -21.49
N ILE A 27 -9.56 -11.39 -22.34
CA ILE A 27 -9.26 -12.24 -23.49
C ILE A 27 -8.06 -13.12 -23.13
N ASP A 28 -8.22 -14.44 -23.16
CA ASP A 28 -7.12 -15.37 -22.88
C ASP A 28 -6.15 -15.45 -24.06
N ILE A 29 -5.03 -14.75 -23.92
CA ILE A 29 -3.96 -14.68 -24.91
C ILE A 29 -2.79 -15.64 -24.62
N ALA A 30 -2.94 -16.63 -23.73
CA ALA A 30 -1.85 -17.53 -23.35
C ALA A 30 -1.20 -18.26 -24.54
N LYS A 31 -1.99 -18.54 -25.59
CA LYS A 31 -1.53 -19.18 -26.84
C LYS A 31 -1.31 -18.20 -28.00
N LEU A 32 -1.36 -16.89 -27.77
CA LEU A 32 -1.22 -15.88 -28.83
C LEU A 32 0.07 -16.08 -29.64
N ARG A 33 1.22 -16.05 -28.95
CA ARG A 33 2.52 -16.16 -29.61
C ARG A 33 2.73 -17.49 -30.33
N GLU A 34 2.25 -18.58 -29.77
CA GLU A 34 2.31 -19.90 -30.41
C GLU A 34 1.52 -19.92 -31.72
N ARG A 35 0.36 -19.27 -31.75
CA ARG A 35 -0.56 -19.27 -32.90
C ARG A 35 -0.21 -18.23 -33.97
N THR A 36 0.34 -17.09 -33.58
CA THR A 36 0.51 -15.92 -34.47
C THR A 36 1.96 -15.48 -34.64
N GLY A 37 2.87 -15.92 -33.76
CA GLY A 37 4.23 -15.40 -33.68
C GLY A 37 4.34 -14.03 -32.99
N ALA A 38 3.23 -13.33 -32.77
CA ALA A 38 3.19 -11.99 -32.18
C ALA A 38 3.14 -12.02 -30.64
N ILE A 39 3.48 -10.89 -30.04
CA ILE A 39 3.22 -10.59 -28.62
C ILE A 39 2.36 -9.34 -28.52
N THR A 40 1.68 -9.14 -27.40
CA THR A 40 1.06 -7.84 -27.08
C THR A 40 2.13 -6.86 -26.58
N LEU A 41 1.91 -5.57 -26.82
CA LEU A 41 2.66 -4.47 -26.23
C LEU A 41 1.69 -3.62 -25.41
N ASP A 42 1.89 -3.60 -24.11
CA ASP A 42 1.01 -2.91 -23.15
C ASP A 42 1.86 -2.31 -22.03
N ASP A 43 2.58 -1.25 -22.36
CA ASP A 43 3.49 -0.58 -21.43
C ASP A 43 2.72 -0.08 -20.20
N GLY A 44 3.10 -0.57 -19.02
CA GLY A 44 2.42 -0.26 -17.77
C GLY A 44 1.22 -1.16 -17.44
N TYR A 45 0.94 -2.20 -18.25
CA TYR A 45 -0.06 -3.25 -17.98
C TYR A 45 -1.51 -2.76 -17.86
N GLY A 46 -1.84 -1.61 -18.44
CA GLY A 46 -3.17 -1.00 -18.31
C GLY A 46 -4.32 -1.82 -18.92
N ASN A 47 -4.00 -2.68 -19.89
CA ASN A 47 -4.96 -3.54 -20.59
C ASN A 47 -4.73 -5.04 -20.29
N THR A 48 -3.79 -5.37 -19.41
CA THR A 48 -3.35 -6.75 -19.15
C THR A 48 -3.82 -7.22 -17.78
N GLY A 49 -4.85 -8.08 -17.75
CA GLY A 49 -5.24 -8.83 -16.56
C GLY A 49 -4.19 -9.89 -16.22
N ALA A 50 -3.27 -9.59 -15.31
CA ALA A 50 -2.10 -10.42 -15.01
C ALA A 50 -2.44 -11.71 -14.23
N CYS A 51 -3.59 -11.78 -13.56
CA CYS A 51 -4.02 -12.95 -12.81
C CYS A 51 -5.54 -12.98 -12.63
N ARG A 52 -6.06 -14.15 -12.24
CA ARG A 52 -7.35 -14.26 -11.57
C ARG A 52 -7.12 -14.03 -10.07
N SER A 53 -8.09 -13.44 -9.39
CA SER A 53 -8.02 -13.17 -7.96
C SER A 53 -9.41 -13.10 -7.37
N ALA A 54 -9.56 -13.59 -6.14
CA ALA A 54 -10.79 -13.50 -5.35
C ALA A 54 -10.61 -12.63 -4.10
N ILE A 55 -9.54 -11.84 -4.02
CA ILE A 55 -9.15 -11.07 -2.82
C ILE A 55 -9.90 -9.75 -2.72
N THR A 56 -9.76 -8.91 -3.74
CA THR A 56 -10.30 -7.55 -3.75
C THR A 56 -10.91 -7.27 -5.11
N PHE A 57 -12.04 -6.58 -5.11
CA PHE A 57 -12.68 -6.06 -6.30
C PHE A 57 -12.75 -4.53 -6.22
N ILE A 58 -12.51 -3.87 -7.35
CA ILE A 58 -12.60 -2.42 -7.50
C ILE A 58 -13.41 -2.07 -8.75
N ASP A 59 -14.43 -1.25 -8.59
CA ASP A 59 -15.04 -0.51 -9.70
C ASP A 59 -14.69 0.96 -9.54
N GLY A 60 -13.77 1.42 -10.38
CA GLY A 60 -13.31 2.81 -10.38
C GLY A 60 -14.37 3.83 -10.85
N GLU A 61 -15.29 3.41 -11.71
CA GLU A 61 -16.38 4.28 -12.19
C GLU A 61 -17.41 4.49 -11.10
N GLN A 62 -17.79 3.40 -10.43
CA GLN A 62 -18.84 3.42 -9.40
C GLN A 62 -18.32 3.74 -8.00
N GLY A 63 -17.00 3.79 -7.80
CA GLY A 63 -16.42 4.05 -6.48
C GLY A 63 -16.57 2.85 -5.53
N ILE A 64 -16.53 1.62 -6.06
CA ILE A 64 -16.70 0.40 -5.26
C ILE A 64 -15.33 -0.14 -4.85
N LEU A 65 -15.19 -0.50 -3.57
CA LEU A 65 -14.08 -1.27 -3.04
C LEU A 65 -14.64 -2.39 -2.17
N ARG A 66 -14.32 -3.64 -2.50
CA ARG A 66 -14.73 -4.80 -1.72
C ARG A 66 -13.55 -5.68 -1.38
N TYR A 67 -13.41 -6.07 -0.12
CA TYR A 67 -12.50 -7.12 0.31
C TYR A 67 -13.29 -8.40 0.51
N ARG A 68 -12.98 -9.45 -0.27
CA ARG A 68 -13.69 -10.74 -0.26
C ARG A 68 -15.22 -10.59 -0.38
N GLY A 69 -15.66 -9.62 -1.19
CA GLY A 69 -17.08 -9.29 -1.39
C GLY A 69 -17.69 -8.32 -0.38
N TYR A 70 -17.04 -8.05 0.76
CA TYR A 70 -17.54 -7.11 1.75
C TYR A 70 -17.20 -5.66 1.37
N PRO A 71 -18.17 -4.74 1.31
CA PRO A 71 -17.91 -3.31 1.09
C PRO A 71 -16.96 -2.73 2.13
N ILE A 72 -16.07 -1.84 1.71
CA ILE A 72 -15.10 -1.21 2.62
C ILE A 72 -15.77 -0.39 3.72
N GLU A 73 -16.94 0.20 3.43
CA GLU A 73 -17.76 0.95 4.37
C GLU A 73 -18.24 0.08 5.54
N GLU A 74 -18.58 -1.18 5.28
CA GLU A 74 -18.99 -2.12 6.33
C GLU A 74 -17.78 -2.59 7.14
N LEU A 75 -16.67 -2.92 6.45
CA LEU A 75 -15.44 -3.34 7.12
C LEU A 75 -14.79 -2.24 7.97
N SER A 76 -15.13 -0.97 7.74
CA SER A 76 -14.69 0.15 8.58
C SER A 76 -15.11 0.01 10.05
N GLN A 77 -16.15 -0.78 10.34
CA GLN A 77 -16.61 -1.05 11.70
C GLN A 77 -15.81 -2.17 12.40
N ALA A 78 -15.01 -2.93 11.65
CA ALA A 78 -14.25 -4.06 12.17
C ALA A 78 -12.90 -3.63 12.78
N ARG A 79 -12.20 -4.58 13.41
CA ARG A 79 -10.80 -4.37 13.81
C ARG A 79 -9.86 -4.79 12.69
N PHE A 80 -8.73 -4.08 12.54
CA PHE A 80 -7.73 -4.38 11.51
C PHE A 80 -7.27 -5.84 11.52
N THR A 81 -7.11 -6.44 12.71
CA THR A 81 -6.72 -7.85 12.83
C THR A 81 -7.75 -8.83 12.25
N GLU A 82 -9.04 -8.48 12.31
CA GLU A 82 -10.14 -9.26 11.73
C GLU A 82 -10.15 -9.13 10.20
N VAL A 83 -9.99 -7.90 9.68
CA VAL A 83 -9.85 -7.65 8.23
C VAL A 83 -8.60 -8.31 7.68
N ALA A 84 -7.48 -8.30 8.42
CA ALA A 84 -6.27 -8.99 8.03
C ALA A 84 -6.50 -10.52 7.93
N HIS A 85 -7.25 -11.10 8.86
CA HIS A 85 -7.65 -12.50 8.78
C HIS A 85 -8.53 -12.77 7.55
N LEU A 86 -9.55 -11.93 7.32
CA LEU A 86 -10.42 -12.00 6.15
C LEU A 86 -9.62 -12.04 4.84
N LEU A 87 -8.68 -11.10 4.67
CA LEU A 87 -7.87 -11.03 3.45
C LEU A 87 -7.00 -12.27 3.27
N VAL A 88 -6.28 -12.68 4.31
CA VAL A 88 -5.31 -13.80 4.25
C VAL A 88 -6.00 -15.16 4.06
N TYR A 89 -7.13 -15.39 4.74
CA TYR A 89 -7.81 -16.70 4.79
C TYR A 89 -9.11 -16.77 4.00
N GLY A 90 -9.58 -15.66 3.43
CA GLY A 90 -10.73 -15.61 2.53
C GLY A 90 -12.10 -15.52 3.20
N ARG A 91 -12.18 -15.55 4.53
CA ARG A 91 -13.44 -15.42 5.28
C ARG A 91 -13.24 -14.73 6.63
N LEU A 92 -14.31 -14.14 7.14
CA LEU A 92 -14.32 -13.61 8.50
C LEU A 92 -14.12 -14.76 9.52
N PRO A 93 -13.30 -14.55 10.55
CA PRO A 93 -13.16 -15.50 11.63
C PRO A 93 -14.40 -15.49 12.53
N ASN A 94 -14.75 -16.65 13.11
CA ASN A 94 -15.66 -16.65 14.26
C ASN A 94 -14.93 -16.15 15.53
N ALA A 95 -15.66 -15.97 16.64
CA ALA A 95 -15.09 -15.43 17.88
C ALA A 95 -13.89 -16.22 18.42
N GLN A 96 -13.92 -17.56 18.34
CA GLN A 96 -12.83 -18.42 18.80
C GLN A 96 -11.60 -18.30 17.90
N GLU A 97 -11.80 -18.33 16.59
CA GLU A 97 -10.74 -18.16 15.59
C GLU A 97 -10.07 -16.79 15.72
N LEU A 98 -10.86 -15.73 15.92
CA LEU A 98 -10.36 -14.38 16.10
C LEU A 98 -9.55 -14.25 17.39
N ALA A 99 -9.98 -14.89 18.48
CA ALA A 99 -9.24 -14.89 19.74
C ALA A 99 -7.88 -15.60 19.59
N VAL A 100 -7.85 -16.78 18.95
CA VAL A 100 -6.60 -17.51 18.67
C VAL A 100 -5.69 -16.71 17.74
N TRP A 101 -6.24 -16.11 16.69
CA TRP A 101 -5.49 -15.27 15.76
C TRP A 101 -4.84 -14.06 16.46
N ARG A 102 -5.60 -13.36 17.30
CA ARG A 102 -5.10 -12.23 18.08
C ARG A 102 -4.02 -12.64 19.08
N ASP A 103 -4.22 -13.75 19.80
CA ASP A 103 -3.17 -14.26 20.71
C ASP A 103 -1.90 -14.62 19.93
N LYS A 104 -2.00 -15.32 18.79
CA LYS A 104 -0.86 -15.61 17.91
C LYS A 104 -0.10 -14.34 17.50
N LEU A 105 -0.80 -13.28 17.07
CA LEU A 105 -0.18 -12.00 16.73
C LEU A 105 0.51 -11.36 17.95
N THR A 106 -0.13 -11.39 19.11
CA THR A 106 0.43 -10.86 20.36
C THR A 106 1.70 -11.61 20.76
N ARG A 107 1.66 -12.94 20.79
CA ARG A 107 2.76 -13.81 21.23
C ARG A 107 3.98 -13.79 20.31
N HIS A 108 3.83 -13.36 19.06
CA HIS A 108 4.91 -13.27 18.09
C HIS A 108 5.39 -11.84 17.79
N SER A 109 4.92 -10.85 18.54
CA SER A 109 5.23 -9.42 18.31
C SER A 109 6.69 -9.04 18.61
N LEU A 110 7.37 -9.74 19.52
CA LEU A 110 8.79 -9.50 19.82
C LEU A 110 9.67 -9.87 18.61
N ILE A 111 10.66 -9.04 18.28
CA ILE A 111 11.73 -9.42 17.36
C ILE A 111 12.87 -10.10 18.12
N HIS A 112 13.67 -10.92 17.43
CA HIS A 112 14.85 -11.54 18.04
C HIS A 112 15.83 -10.45 18.50
N GLU A 113 16.48 -10.61 19.65
CA GLU A 113 17.38 -9.58 20.19
C GLU A 113 18.58 -9.29 19.26
N ASP A 114 19.08 -10.29 18.54
CA ASP A 114 20.12 -10.05 17.52
C ASP A 114 19.62 -9.24 16.31
N LEU A 115 18.32 -9.26 15.99
CA LEU A 115 17.76 -8.37 14.98
C LEU A 115 17.80 -6.92 15.46
N LYS A 116 17.73 -6.65 16.78
CA LYS A 116 17.86 -5.27 17.29
C LYS A 116 19.23 -4.68 16.99
N LYS A 117 20.28 -5.50 16.97
CA LYS A 117 21.65 -5.07 16.61
C LYS A 117 21.73 -4.54 15.18
N LEU A 118 20.89 -5.01 14.26
CA LEU A 118 20.83 -4.45 12.91
C LEU A 118 20.41 -2.97 12.92
N PHE A 119 19.59 -2.53 13.88
CA PHE A 119 19.24 -1.11 14.01
C PHE A 119 20.44 -0.24 14.37
N GLU A 120 21.46 -0.78 15.06
CA GLU A 120 22.67 -0.03 15.41
C GLU A 120 23.50 0.30 14.17
N GLY A 121 23.47 -0.57 13.16
CA GLY A 121 24.17 -0.37 11.88
C GLY A 121 23.54 0.69 10.97
N PHE A 122 22.29 1.08 11.20
CA PHE A 122 21.66 2.15 10.42
C PHE A 122 22.03 3.54 10.97
N PRO A 123 22.38 4.51 10.10
CA PRO A 123 22.58 5.89 10.53
C PRO A 123 21.26 6.47 11.08
N PRO A 124 21.30 7.45 12.02
CA PRO A 124 20.08 8.09 12.54
C PRO A 124 19.18 8.71 11.46
N SER A 125 19.77 9.15 10.34
CA SER A 125 19.07 9.72 9.19
C SER A 125 18.50 8.69 8.20
N ALA A 126 18.67 7.39 8.46
CA ALA A 126 18.16 6.34 7.57
C ALA A 126 16.64 6.44 7.43
N HIS A 127 16.16 6.37 6.19
CA HIS A 127 14.73 6.46 5.92
C HIS A 127 14.00 5.23 6.47
N PRO A 128 12.89 5.38 7.21
CA PRO A 128 12.19 4.26 7.84
C PRO A 128 11.76 3.12 6.89
N MET A 129 11.40 3.45 5.64
CA MET A 129 11.09 2.44 4.61
C MET A 129 12.29 1.55 4.24
N ALA A 130 13.50 2.10 4.21
CA ALA A 130 14.72 1.33 3.94
C ALA A 130 14.98 0.34 5.08
N ILE A 131 14.85 0.82 6.33
CA ILE A 131 14.97 -0.01 7.54
C ILE A 131 13.91 -1.12 7.49
N LEU A 132 12.63 -0.78 7.24
CA LEU A 132 11.54 -1.75 7.20
C LEU A 132 11.81 -2.87 6.17
N SER A 133 12.22 -2.52 4.95
CA SER A 133 12.52 -3.51 3.90
C SER A 133 13.70 -4.42 4.25
N ALA A 134 14.80 -3.83 4.74
CA ALA A 134 16.00 -4.59 5.15
C ALA A 134 15.71 -5.53 6.31
N MET A 135 14.99 -5.04 7.33
CA MET A 135 14.62 -5.81 8.51
C MET A 135 13.63 -6.93 8.15
N VAL A 136 12.62 -6.67 7.31
CA VAL A 136 11.68 -7.69 6.83
C VAL A 136 12.40 -8.76 6.03
N THR A 137 13.31 -8.40 5.12
CA THR A 137 14.13 -9.39 4.38
C THR A 137 14.96 -10.24 5.35
N SER A 138 15.55 -9.61 6.37
CA SER A 138 16.37 -10.28 7.37
C SER A 138 15.57 -11.29 8.21
N LEU A 139 14.25 -11.13 8.36
CA LEU A 139 13.42 -12.15 9.03
C LEU A 139 13.53 -13.53 8.36
N SER A 140 13.80 -13.59 7.05
CA SER A 140 13.97 -14.88 6.35
C SER A 140 15.15 -15.71 6.84
N THR A 141 16.17 -15.09 7.46
CA THR A 141 17.34 -15.82 7.98
C THR A 141 17.08 -16.41 9.36
N TYR A 142 16.06 -15.92 10.08
CA TYR A 142 15.63 -16.42 11.38
C TYR A 142 14.44 -17.38 11.27
N TYR A 143 13.65 -17.23 10.20
CA TYR A 143 12.41 -17.96 9.97
C TYR A 143 12.37 -18.49 8.53
N PRO A 144 13.20 -19.50 8.19
CA PRO A 144 13.22 -20.09 6.85
C PRO A 144 11.87 -20.69 6.43
N ASP A 145 11.69 -20.81 5.12
CA ASP A 145 10.43 -21.19 4.45
C ASP A 145 10.03 -22.66 4.61
N ASP A 146 10.94 -23.53 5.09
CA ASP A 146 10.66 -24.92 5.43
C ASP A 146 9.87 -25.08 6.75
N GLN A 147 9.63 -23.97 7.43
CA GLN A 147 8.77 -23.89 8.61
C GLN A 147 7.28 -23.72 8.24
N ASP A 148 6.42 -23.77 9.25
CA ASP A 148 4.99 -23.49 9.15
C ASP A 148 4.72 -22.11 8.50
N LEU A 149 4.20 -22.10 7.27
CA LEU A 149 3.88 -20.89 6.52
C LEU A 149 2.88 -19.99 7.25
N ASP A 150 1.84 -20.57 7.87
CA ASP A 150 0.83 -19.79 8.59
C ASP A 150 1.47 -19.11 9.81
N LEU A 151 2.44 -19.77 10.46
CA LEU A 151 3.24 -19.16 11.51
C LEU A 151 4.13 -18.01 10.98
N ASN A 152 4.73 -18.16 9.80
CA ASN A 152 5.52 -17.09 9.19
C ASN A 152 4.66 -15.88 8.79
N ILE A 153 3.42 -16.10 8.35
CA ILE A 153 2.43 -15.03 8.13
C ILE A 153 2.13 -14.28 9.44
N VAL A 154 1.86 -15.01 10.53
CA VAL A 154 1.65 -14.42 11.86
C VAL A 154 2.87 -13.61 12.28
N ARG A 155 4.07 -14.17 12.16
CA ARG A 155 5.33 -13.52 12.54
C ARG A 155 5.54 -12.24 11.76
N LEU A 156 5.30 -12.25 10.45
CA LEU A 156 5.47 -11.06 9.62
C LEU A 156 4.52 -9.94 10.04
N LEU A 157 3.21 -10.22 10.15
CA LEU A 157 2.22 -9.23 10.60
C LEU A 157 2.55 -8.71 12.00
N ALA A 158 2.88 -9.60 12.94
CA ALA A 158 3.17 -9.24 14.32
C ALA A 158 4.45 -8.41 14.49
N LYS A 159 5.52 -8.74 13.75
CA LYS A 159 6.84 -8.12 13.89
C LYS A 159 7.00 -6.86 13.05
N ALA A 160 6.29 -6.73 11.91
CA ALA A 160 6.39 -5.55 11.06
C ALA A 160 6.06 -4.26 11.81
N LYS A 161 5.03 -4.27 12.67
CA LYS A 161 4.68 -3.11 13.50
C LYS A 161 5.76 -2.76 14.53
N THR A 162 6.43 -3.76 15.10
CA THR A 162 7.54 -3.54 16.05
C THR A 162 8.76 -2.99 15.34
N ILE A 163 9.09 -3.50 14.16
CA ILE A 163 10.17 -2.98 13.30
C ILE A 163 9.89 -1.52 12.93
N ALA A 164 8.66 -1.20 12.53
CA ALA A 164 8.25 0.16 12.21
C ALA A 164 8.38 1.11 13.41
N ALA A 165 7.90 0.72 14.59
CA ALA A 165 8.01 1.54 15.78
C ALA A 165 9.47 1.76 16.21
N PHE A 166 10.31 0.72 16.14
CA PHE A 166 11.73 0.83 16.45
C PHE A 166 12.47 1.73 15.46
N SER A 167 12.09 1.69 14.19
CA SER A 167 12.62 2.59 13.17
C SER A 167 12.37 4.06 13.52
N HIS A 168 11.16 4.39 13.98
CA HIS A 168 10.85 5.73 14.47
C HIS A 168 11.68 6.09 15.71
N LYS A 169 11.67 5.26 16.76
CA LYS A 169 12.46 5.49 17.98
C LYS A 169 13.95 5.71 17.70
N LYS A 170 14.52 4.92 16.78
CA LYS A 170 15.90 5.06 16.30
C LYS A 170 16.14 6.42 15.65
N SER A 171 15.23 6.88 14.78
CA SER A 171 15.37 8.16 14.08
C SER A 171 15.41 9.39 15.02
N ILE A 172 14.79 9.28 16.20
CA ILE A 172 14.73 10.37 17.19
C ILE A 172 15.64 10.13 18.41
N GLY A 173 16.44 9.06 18.40
CA GLY A 173 17.39 8.73 19.47
C GLY A 173 16.75 8.30 20.80
N GLN A 174 15.51 7.81 20.79
CA GLN A 174 14.81 7.33 21.98
C GLN A 174 15.00 5.81 22.18
N PRO A 175 14.84 5.29 23.42
CA PRO A 175 14.88 3.85 23.67
C PRO A 175 13.75 3.12 22.95
N PHE A 176 14.02 1.88 22.55
CA PHE A 176 12.99 0.99 22.01
C PHE A 176 12.00 0.58 23.10
N MET A 177 10.71 0.70 22.77
CA MET A 177 9.62 0.31 23.65
C MET A 177 9.08 -1.04 23.21
N TYR A 178 9.11 -2.04 24.09
CA TYR A 178 8.66 -3.38 23.74
C TYR A 178 7.13 -3.48 23.59
N PRO A 179 6.64 -4.44 22.78
CA PRO A 179 5.23 -4.80 22.72
C PRO A 179 4.64 -5.14 24.10
N ILE A 180 3.40 -4.70 24.34
CA ILE A 180 2.62 -5.03 25.55
C ILE A 180 1.42 -5.92 25.19
N ASN A 181 1.29 -7.07 25.85
CA ASN A 181 0.35 -8.13 25.44
C ASN A 181 -1.14 -7.80 25.64
N HIS A 182 -1.49 -6.99 26.63
CA HIS A 182 -2.90 -6.67 26.92
C HIS A 182 -3.46 -5.56 26.02
N LEU A 183 -2.60 -4.86 25.29
CA LEU A 183 -3.01 -3.83 24.33
C LEU A 183 -3.44 -4.47 23.01
N SER A 184 -4.44 -3.86 22.35
CA SER A 184 -4.82 -4.25 21.00
C SER A 184 -3.69 -3.98 19.99
N TYR A 185 -3.87 -4.42 18.74
CA TYR A 185 -2.82 -4.34 17.72
C TYR A 185 -2.30 -2.90 17.52
N THR A 186 -3.23 -1.96 17.43
CA THR A 186 -3.02 -0.53 17.17
C THR A 186 -2.62 0.24 18.43
N GLU A 187 -3.27 0.00 19.58
CA GLU A 187 -2.81 0.55 20.88
C GLU A 187 -1.36 0.18 21.17
N ASN A 188 -1.00 -1.08 20.94
CA ASN A 188 0.37 -1.55 21.14
C ASN A 188 1.35 -0.87 20.17
N PHE A 189 0.96 -0.62 18.92
CA PHE A 189 1.81 0.14 17.99
C PHE A 189 2.01 1.60 18.44
N LEU A 190 0.94 2.29 18.84
CA LEU A 190 0.98 3.67 19.33
C LEU A 190 1.84 3.76 20.59
N GLN A 191 1.69 2.82 21.52
CA GLN A 191 2.53 2.72 22.71
C GLN A 191 4.00 2.55 22.33
N MET A 192 4.34 1.65 21.40
CA MET A 192 5.73 1.46 20.99
C MET A 192 6.32 2.68 20.28
N MET A 193 5.50 3.44 19.54
CA MET A 193 5.92 4.66 18.85
C MET A 193 6.18 5.81 19.83
N PHE A 194 5.28 6.04 20.78
CA PHE A 194 5.23 7.31 21.52
C PHE A 194 5.59 7.22 23.00
N ALA A 195 5.44 6.05 23.65
CA ALA A 195 5.77 5.92 25.06
C ALA A 195 7.27 6.13 25.31
N VAL A 196 7.61 6.59 26.51
CA VAL A 196 8.98 6.68 27.00
C VAL A 196 9.08 6.07 28.39
N PRO A 197 10.25 5.64 28.87
CA PRO A 197 10.38 5.10 30.22
C PRO A 197 10.12 6.12 31.34
N ALA A 198 10.12 7.41 31.02
CA ALA A 198 10.01 8.49 31.99
C ALA A 198 8.59 8.71 32.52
N GLU A 199 7.55 8.21 31.84
CA GLU A 199 6.16 8.38 32.25
C GLU A 199 5.23 7.31 31.66
N PRO A 200 4.08 7.04 32.31
CA PRO A 200 3.05 6.19 31.73
C PRO A 200 2.47 6.80 30.45
N TYR A 201 2.30 5.97 29.41
CA TYR A 201 1.63 6.37 28.18
C TYR A 201 0.24 5.75 28.10
N GLN A 202 -0.78 6.59 27.92
CA GLN A 202 -2.16 6.15 27.70
C GLN A 202 -2.58 6.44 26.27
N VAL A 203 -3.12 5.44 25.60
CA VAL A 203 -3.60 5.57 24.22
C VAL A 203 -5.00 6.19 24.23
N SER A 204 -5.20 7.27 23.49
CA SER A 204 -6.54 7.84 23.28
C SER A 204 -7.41 6.86 22.48
N PRO A 205 -8.67 6.62 22.89
CA PRO A 205 -9.61 5.79 22.13
C PRO A 205 -9.86 6.29 20.70
N ALA A 206 -9.97 7.60 20.45
CA ALA A 206 -10.12 8.11 19.09
C ALA A 206 -8.86 7.91 18.25
N VAL A 207 -7.67 8.08 18.84
CA VAL A 207 -6.40 7.83 18.13
C VAL A 207 -6.24 6.35 17.78
N ASP A 208 -6.63 5.44 18.68
CA ASP A 208 -6.68 4.00 18.39
C ASP A 208 -7.66 3.68 17.25
N HIS A 209 -8.88 4.23 17.33
CA HIS A 209 -9.91 4.02 16.32
C HIS A 209 -9.48 4.54 14.94
N ALA A 210 -8.90 5.75 14.89
CA ALA A 210 -8.41 6.33 13.65
C ALA A 210 -7.26 5.52 13.05
N LEU A 211 -6.30 5.05 13.87
CA LEU A 211 -5.25 4.18 13.37
C LEU A 211 -5.82 2.85 12.84
N ASN A 212 -6.80 2.26 13.54
CA ASN A 212 -7.46 1.04 13.10
C ASN A 212 -8.12 1.22 11.72
N LEU A 213 -8.85 2.33 11.52
CA LEU A 213 -9.44 2.69 10.24
C LEU A 213 -8.37 2.89 9.15
N LEU A 214 -7.31 3.65 9.45
CA LEU A 214 -6.23 3.90 8.51
C LEU A 214 -5.60 2.59 8.02
N LEU A 215 -5.35 1.64 8.92
CA LEU A 215 -4.79 0.34 8.52
C LEU A 215 -5.78 -0.49 7.67
N ILE A 216 -7.08 -0.48 8.01
CA ILE A 216 -8.12 -1.19 7.24
C ILE A 216 -8.23 -0.63 5.82
N LEU A 217 -8.29 0.70 5.67
CA LEU A 217 -8.50 1.35 4.36
C LEU A 217 -7.29 1.24 3.43
N HIS A 218 -6.13 0.86 3.97
CA HIS A 218 -4.93 0.56 3.21
C HIS A 218 -4.66 -0.94 3.09
N ALA A 219 -5.53 -1.80 3.65
CA ALA A 219 -5.28 -3.24 3.84
C ALA A 219 -4.98 -3.99 2.54
N ASP A 220 -5.71 -3.66 1.49
CA ASP A 220 -5.44 -4.11 0.14
C ASP A 220 -5.96 -3.11 -0.91
N HIS A 221 -5.45 -3.19 -2.13
CA HIS A 221 -5.94 -2.41 -3.27
C HIS A 221 -5.62 -3.09 -4.61
N GLU A 222 -5.93 -4.39 -4.70
CA GLU A 222 -5.86 -5.19 -5.92
C GLU A 222 -4.46 -5.17 -6.60
N GLN A 223 -4.36 -5.24 -7.94
CA GLN A 223 -3.11 -5.43 -8.69
C GLN A 223 -2.26 -4.15 -8.88
N ASN A 224 -2.14 -3.32 -7.84
CA ASN A 224 -1.25 -2.16 -7.86
C ASN A 224 0.25 -2.54 -7.94
N CYS A 225 1.12 -1.55 -8.17
CA CYS A 225 2.57 -1.74 -8.39
C CYS A 225 3.25 -2.63 -7.33
N SER A 226 3.00 -2.39 -6.04
CA SER A 226 3.62 -3.18 -4.97
C SER A 226 3.05 -4.58 -4.88
N THR A 227 1.72 -4.77 -4.99
CA THR A 227 1.11 -6.11 -5.05
C THR A 227 1.64 -6.94 -6.22
N SER A 228 1.70 -6.33 -7.41
CA SER A 228 2.23 -6.94 -8.63
C SER A 228 3.72 -7.29 -8.47
N THR A 229 4.49 -6.47 -7.75
CA THR A 229 5.89 -6.77 -7.41
C THR A 229 6.00 -7.97 -6.47
N VAL A 230 5.17 -8.04 -5.42
CA VAL A 230 5.13 -9.20 -4.52
C VAL A 230 4.82 -10.48 -5.30
N ARG A 231 3.85 -10.43 -6.22
CA ARG A 231 3.53 -11.56 -7.10
C ARG A 231 4.68 -11.91 -8.05
N MET A 232 5.30 -10.91 -8.67
CA MET A 232 6.44 -11.07 -9.58
C MET A 232 7.59 -11.82 -8.91
N VAL A 233 8.03 -11.31 -7.75
CA VAL A 233 9.13 -11.91 -6.99
C VAL A 233 8.73 -13.28 -6.46
N GLY A 234 7.55 -13.42 -5.87
CA GLY A 234 7.08 -14.71 -5.34
C GLY A 234 6.93 -15.80 -6.41
N SER A 235 6.58 -15.44 -7.66
CA SER A 235 6.47 -16.40 -8.78
C SER A 235 7.80 -17.08 -9.16
N SER A 236 8.94 -16.50 -8.75
CA SER A 236 10.26 -17.11 -8.92
C SER A 236 10.55 -18.21 -7.88
N GLY A 237 9.70 -18.37 -6.88
CA GLY A 237 9.93 -19.25 -5.73
C GLY A 237 10.51 -18.55 -4.51
N ALA A 238 10.73 -17.23 -4.55
CA ALA A 238 11.25 -16.45 -3.42
C ALA A 238 10.32 -16.48 -2.18
N ASN A 239 10.93 -16.56 -1.00
CA ASN A 239 10.22 -16.70 0.28
C ASN A 239 9.27 -15.53 0.58
N LEU A 240 8.36 -15.75 1.55
CA LEU A 240 7.35 -14.76 1.94
C LEU A 240 8.00 -13.42 2.31
N PHE A 241 8.99 -13.43 3.20
CA PHE A 241 9.65 -12.23 3.72
C PHE A 241 10.34 -11.43 2.60
N ALA A 242 11.09 -12.10 1.72
CA ALA A 242 11.76 -11.47 0.59
C ALA A 242 10.77 -10.88 -0.42
N SER A 243 9.68 -11.60 -0.71
CA SER A 243 8.62 -11.12 -1.60
C SER A 243 7.95 -9.87 -1.06
N ILE A 244 7.69 -9.83 0.25
CA ILE A 244 7.07 -8.69 0.93
C ILE A 244 8.04 -7.50 1.01
N ALA A 245 9.32 -7.74 1.27
CA ALA A 245 10.33 -6.69 1.24
C ALA A 245 10.43 -6.01 -0.14
N ALA A 246 10.31 -6.77 -1.23
CA ALA A 246 10.20 -6.21 -2.57
C ALA A 246 8.95 -5.34 -2.74
N GLY A 247 7.80 -5.77 -2.17
CA GLY A 247 6.58 -4.97 -2.11
C GLY A 247 6.76 -3.65 -1.33
N ILE A 248 7.49 -3.67 -0.22
CA ILE A 248 7.85 -2.48 0.57
C ILE A 248 8.70 -1.53 -0.28
N CYS A 249 9.72 -2.04 -0.99
CA CYS A 249 10.52 -1.23 -1.90
C CYS A 249 9.70 -0.61 -3.04
N ALA A 250 8.80 -1.38 -3.65
CA ALA A 250 7.90 -0.87 -4.69
C ALA A 250 6.94 0.20 -4.16
N LEU A 251 6.45 0.05 -2.92
CA LEU A 251 5.60 1.05 -2.26
C LEU A 251 6.37 2.33 -1.90
N TRP A 252 7.66 2.22 -1.58
CA TRP A 252 8.48 3.38 -1.25
C TRP A 252 8.67 4.35 -2.42
N GLY A 253 8.51 3.88 -3.66
CA GLY A 253 8.59 4.74 -4.84
C GLY A 253 7.60 5.93 -4.76
N PRO A 254 8.04 7.15 -5.13
CA PRO A 254 7.20 8.36 -4.99
C PRO A 254 5.95 8.33 -5.87
N LEU A 255 5.96 7.54 -6.95
CA LEU A 255 4.81 7.34 -7.84
C LEU A 255 3.80 6.30 -7.31
N HIS A 256 4.04 5.74 -6.12
CA HIS A 256 3.16 4.75 -5.49
C HIS A 256 2.74 5.16 -4.07
N GLY A 257 3.53 4.85 -3.04
CA GLY A 257 3.16 5.09 -1.64
C GLY A 257 3.65 6.42 -1.05
N GLY A 258 4.33 7.26 -1.84
CA GLY A 258 4.83 8.57 -1.40
C GLY A 258 3.79 9.70 -1.46
N ALA A 259 2.58 9.44 -1.98
CA ALA A 259 1.58 10.48 -2.21
C ALA A 259 1.12 11.18 -0.92
N ASN A 260 0.92 10.43 0.18
CA ASN A 260 0.50 10.98 1.47
C ASN A 260 1.57 11.90 2.10
N GLN A 261 2.86 11.54 1.99
CA GLN A 261 3.97 12.40 2.40
C GLN A 261 4.01 13.67 1.54
N ALA A 262 3.84 13.53 0.22
CA ALA A 262 3.86 14.66 -0.69
C ALA A 262 2.71 15.66 -0.44
N VAL A 263 1.55 15.22 0.08
CA VAL A 263 0.48 16.13 0.54
C VAL A 263 0.99 17.06 1.64
N ILE A 264 1.61 16.52 2.68
CA ILE A 264 2.11 17.32 3.82
C ILE A 264 3.29 18.20 3.40
N GLU A 265 4.19 17.70 2.54
CA GLU A 265 5.29 18.51 2.01
C GLU A 265 4.81 19.66 1.13
N MET A 266 3.76 19.43 0.32
CA MET A 266 3.09 20.48 -0.44
C MET A 266 2.50 21.52 0.50
N LEU A 267 1.71 21.11 1.50
CA LEU A 267 1.10 22.03 2.46
C LEU A 267 2.15 22.84 3.25
N ALA A 268 3.25 22.19 3.67
CA ALA A 268 4.37 22.85 4.32
C ALA A 268 5.05 23.89 3.42
N THR A 269 5.14 23.61 2.12
CA THR A 269 5.69 24.53 1.13
C THR A 269 4.78 25.74 0.95
N ILE A 270 3.47 25.52 0.80
CA ILE A 270 2.46 26.60 0.68
C ILE A 270 2.49 27.49 1.93
N GLN A 271 2.54 26.89 3.11
CA GLN A 271 2.60 27.62 4.37
C GLN A 271 3.86 28.48 4.48
N ARG A 272 5.03 27.93 4.13
CA ARG A 272 6.32 28.64 4.21
C ARG A 272 6.41 29.80 3.21
N ASP A 273 5.81 29.63 2.04
CA ASP A 273 5.79 30.65 0.99
C ASP A 273 4.98 31.89 1.40
N GLY A 274 3.99 31.75 2.30
CA GLY A 274 3.17 32.86 2.79
C GLY A 274 2.27 33.51 1.74
N GLY A 275 2.39 33.14 0.46
CA GLY A 275 1.64 33.69 -0.68
C GLY A 275 0.18 33.22 -0.78
N GLY A 276 -0.30 32.44 0.19
CA GLY A 276 -1.66 31.93 0.25
C GLY A 276 -1.95 30.78 -0.71
N LEU A 277 -3.06 30.10 -0.46
CA LEU A 277 -3.47 28.90 -1.20
C LEU A 277 -3.73 29.17 -2.69
N GLN A 278 -4.31 30.33 -3.03
CA GLN A 278 -4.75 30.66 -4.39
C GLN A 278 -3.62 30.59 -5.42
N LYS A 279 -2.41 31.04 -5.07
CA LYS A 279 -1.22 30.96 -5.93
C LYS A 279 -0.97 29.53 -6.43
N TYR A 280 -1.09 28.54 -5.55
CA TYR A 280 -0.81 27.14 -5.87
C TYR A 280 -1.96 26.47 -6.61
N VAL A 281 -3.19 26.91 -6.35
CA VAL A 281 -4.37 26.53 -7.13
C VAL A 281 -4.20 26.98 -8.58
N ASP A 282 -3.78 28.23 -8.81
CA ASP A 282 -3.54 28.75 -10.15
C ASP A 282 -2.36 28.05 -10.84
N LEU A 283 -1.30 27.72 -10.10
CA LEU A 283 -0.19 26.89 -10.61
C LEU A 283 -0.67 25.50 -11.04
N ALA A 284 -1.54 24.84 -10.26
CA ALA A 284 -2.08 23.51 -10.60
C ALA A 284 -2.93 23.54 -11.88
N LYS A 285 -3.56 24.68 -12.20
CA LYS A 285 -4.35 24.86 -13.42
C LYS A 285 -3.48 25.04 -14.68
N ARG A 286 -2.26 25.53 -14.51
CA ARG A 286 -1.32 25.82 -15.58
C ARG A 286 -0.61 24.55 -16.08
N LYS A 287 -0.80 24.21 -17.35
CA LYS A 287 -0.18 23.01 -17.96
C LYS A 287 1.35 23.05 -18.00
N ASP A 288 1.93 24.24 -18.04
CA ASP A 288 3.37 24.50 -18.13
C ASP A 288 4.08 24.54 -16.77
N SER A 289 3.34 24.57 -15.66
CA SER A 289 3.93 24.73 -14.32
C SER A 289 4.62 23.46 -13.81
N GLY A 290 4.21 22.29 -14.29
CA GLY A 290 4.60 21.00 -13.72
C GLY A 290 4.10 20.74 -12.29
N PHE A 291 3.39 21.69 -11.69
CA PHE A 291 2.87 21.58 -10.33
C PHE A 291 1.57 20.76 -10.31
N LYS A 292 1.45 19.86 -9.34
CA LYS A 292 0.24 19.07 -9.12
C LYS A 292 -0.20 19.20 -7.67
N LEU A 293 -1.51 19.28 -7.48
CA LEU A 293 -2.13 19.29 -6.17
C LEU A 293 -2.14 17.85 -5.63
N MET A 294 -1.20 17.55 -4.74
CA MET A 294 -0.99 16.21 -4.19
C MET A 294 -2.19 15.80 -3.32
N GLY A 295 -2.56 14.52 -3.37
CA GLY A 295 -3.73 13.99 -2.66
C GLY A 295 -5.07 14.23 -3.36
N CYS A 296 -5.08 14.79 -4.57
CA CYS A 296 -6.30 14.99 -5.37
C CYS A 296 -6.27 14.17 -6.67
N GLY A 297 -7.42 13.57 -6.99
CA GLY A 297 -7.60 12.64 -8.11
C GLY A 297 -7.15 11.21 -7.76
N HIS A 298 -7.51 10.25 -8.61
CA HIS A 298 -7.15 8.85 -8.42
C HIS A 298 -6.99 8.14 -9.77
N ARG A 299 -6.06 7.16 -9.85
CA ARG A 299 -5.80 6.42 -11.10
C ARG A 299 -6.91 5.44 -11.48
N VAL A 300 -7.65 4.97 -10.47
CA VAL A 300 -8.72 3.97 -10.58
C VAL A 300 -10.08 4.64 -10.40
N TYR A 301 -10.35 5.23 -9.23
CA TYR A 301 -11.57 5.99 -8.98
C TYR A 301 -11.71 7.25 -9.83
N LYS A 302 -12.73 7.31 -10.69
CA LYS A 302 -12.99 8.49 -11.51
C LYS A 302 -13.85 9.51 -10.80
N ASN A 303 -14.83 9.11 -9.99
CA ASN A 303 -15.83 10.02 -9.43
C ASN A 303 -15.57 10.37 -7.96
N PHE A 304 -15.26 9.39 -7.11
CA PHE A 304 -14.85 9.62 -5.71
C PHE A 304 -14.14 8.38 -5.17
N ASP A 305 -13.29 8.56 -4.17
CA ASP A 305 -12.65 7.46 -3.43
C ASP A 305 -13.53 7.08 -2.23
N PRO A 306 -14.10 5.85 -2.15
CA PRO A 306 -14.98 5.45 -1.04
C PRO A 306 -14.28 5.55 0.32
N ARG A 307 -12.95 5.38 0.36
CA ARG A 307 -12.16 5.42 1.59
C ARG A 307 -12.02 6.84 2.13
N SER A 308 -11.99 7.85 1.25
CA SER A 308 -11.77 9.24 1.67
C SER A 308 -12.96 9.77 2.48
N ARG A 309 -14.19 9.35 2.16
CA ARG A 309 -15.40 9.68 2.93
C ARG A 309 -15.34 9.15 4.37
N ILE A 310 -14.83 7.93 4.54
CA ILE A 310 -14.68 7.30 5.86
C ILE A 310 -13.62 8.05 6.68
N LEU A 311 -12.46 8.34 6.06
CA LEU A 311 -11.38 9.05 6.73
C LEU A 311 -11.72 10.49 7.09
N LYS A 312 -12.51 11.19 6.28
CA LYS A 312 -12.94 12.56 6.58
C LYS A 312 -13.63 12.64 7.95
N LYS A 313 -14.59 11.75 8.21
CA LYS A 313 -15.28 11.70 9.50
C LYS A 313 -14.31 11.41 10.65
N ALA A 314 -13.43 10.43 10.48
CA ALA A 314 -12.43 10.10 11.50
C ALA A 314 -11.46 11.26 11.77
N ALA A 315 -11.11 12.05 10.74
CA ALA A 315 -10.31 13.26 10.89
C ALA A 315 -11.01 14.28 11.76
N ASP A 316 -12.30 14.56 11.52
CA ASP A 316 -13.07 15.49 12.33
C ASP A 316 -13.14 15.06 13.81
N ASP A 317 -13.38 13.78 14.08
CA ASP A 317 -13.44 13.21 15.43
C ASP A 317 -12.10 13.33 16.18
N VAL A 318 -10.99 12.97 15.53
CA VAL A 318 -9.63 13.05 16.12
C VAL A 318 -9.22 14.49 16.38
N LEU A 319 -9.50 15.40 15.44
CA LEU A 319 -9.14 16.81 15.61
C LEU A 319 -9.91 17.47 16.74
N ALA A 320 -11.19 17.10 16.91
CA ALA A 320 -12.00 17.57 18.02
C ALA A 320 -11.48 17.02 19.37
N GLU A 321 -11.15 15.73 19.46
CA GLU A 321 -10.68 15.12 20.72
C GLU A 321 -9.31 15.62 21.15
N LEU A 322 -8.35 15.73 20.22
CA LEU A 322 -6.99 16.12 20.57
C LEU A 322 -6.85 17.64 20.84
N GLY A 323 -7.87 18.43 20.49
CA GLY A 323 -7.82 19.90 20.62
C GLY A 323 -6.65 20.54 19.86
N VAL A 324 -6.14 19.86 18.82
CA VAL A 324 -4.95 20.28 18.08
C VAL A 324 -5.31 21.47 17.19
N SER A 325 -4.75 22.63 17.52
CA SER A 325 -4.68 23.77 16.62
C SER A 325 -3.38 23.68 15.82
N ASP A 326 -3.48 23.24 14.57
CA ASP A 326 -2.35 23.18 13.65
C ASP A 326 -2.72 23.95 12.37
N PRO A 327 -2.03 25.08 12.07
CA PRO A 327 -2.33 25.89 10.89
C PRO A 327 -2.22 25.12 9.56
N MET A 328 -1.50 24.00 9.54
CA MET A 328 -1.44 23.13 8.36
C MET A 328 -2.76 22.40 8.12
N LEU A 329 -3.50 22.06 9.17
CA LEU A 329 -4.83 21.44 9.06
C LEU A 329 -5.86 22.46 8.55
N ASP A 330 -5.76 23.71 8.97
CA ASP A 330 -6.61 24.78 8.44
C ASP A 330 -6.34 25.02 6.95
N LEU A 331 -5.07 25.00 6.54
CA LEU A 331 -4.69 25.08 5.14
C LEU A 331 -5.20 23.87 4.34
N ALA A 332 -5.15 22.66 4.93
CA ALA A 332 -5.69 21.47 4.31
C ALA A 332 -7.22 21.59 4.10
N ARG A 333 -7.97 22.08 5.09
CA ARG A 333 -9.42 22.34 4.97
C ARG A 333 -9.73 23.33 3.83
N GLN A 334 -8.96 24.42 3.74
CA GLN A 334 -9.12 25.38 2.63
C GLN A 334 -8.83 24.75 1.26
N LEU A 335 -7.78 23.91 1.16
CA LEU A 335 -7.44 23.19 -0.05
C LEU A 335 -8.54 22.18 -0.45
N GLU A 336 -9.12 21.50 0.54
CA GLU A 336 -10.28 20.62 0.33
C GLU A 336 -11.47 21.41 -0.24
N GLU A 337 -11.81 22.55 0.36
CA GLU A 337 -12.91 23.40 -0.12
C GLU A 337 -12.69 23.87 -1.56
N VAL A 338 -11.45 24.25 -1.92
CA VAL A 338 -11.12 24.63 -3.29
C VAL A 338 -11.30 23.44 -4.23
N ALA A 339 -10.76 22.27 -3.90
CA ALA A 339 -10.86 21.09 -4.75
C ALA A 339 -12.33 20.65 -4.99
N LEU A 340 -13.23 20.95 -4.04
CA LEU A 340 -14.66 20.62 -4.12
C LEU A 340 -15.51 21.67 -4.84
N ARG A 341 -15.05 22.93 -4.95
CA ARG A 341 -15.85 24.05 -5.48
C ARG A 341 -15.32 24.64 -6.79
N ASP A 342 -14.04 24.46 -7.07
CA ASP A 342 -13.40 25.05 -8.25
C ASP A 342 -13.72 24.25 -9.52
N GLU A 343 -14.24 24.93 -10.54
CA GLU A 343 -14.70 24.32 -11.81
C GLU A 343 -13.60 23.47 -12.47
N TYR A 344 -12.34 23.93 -12.44
CA TYR A 344 -11.23 23.19 -13.05
C TYR A 344 -11.07 21.79 -12.44
N PHE A 345 -11.20 21.71 -11.11
CA PHE A 345 -11.02 20.48 -10.34
C PHE A 345 -12.22 19.56 -10.50
N ILE A 346 -13.45 20.12 -10.50
CA ILE A 346 -14.69 19.37 -10.72
C ILE A 346 -14.70 18.72 -12.11
N GLU A 347 -14.41 19.51 -13.16
CA GLU A 347 -14.39 19.01 -14.55
C GLU A 347 -13.37 17.88 -14.76
N ARG A 348 -12.23 17.96 -14.06
CA ARG A 348 -11.15 16.95 -14.12
C ARG A 348 -11.27 15.86 -13.07
N LYS A 349 -12.31 15.92 -12.24
CA LYS A 349 -12.58 14.97 -11.15
C LYS A 349 -11.42 14.82 -10.17
N LEU A 350 -10.77 15.93 -9.84
CA LEU A 350 -9.61 16.01 -8.94
C LEU A 350 -10.01 16.12 -7.47
N TYR A 351 -10.78 15.15 -7.00
CA TYR A 351 -11.28 15.14 -5.62
C TYR A 351 -10.22 14.65 -4.61
N PRO A 352 -10.25 15.14 -3.36
CA PRO A 352 -9.41 14.62 -2.29
C PRO A 352 -9.57 13.09 -2.11
N ASN A 353 -8.46 12.38 -2.13
CA ASN A 353 -8.42 10.92 -2.05
C ASN A 353 -7.99 10.44 -0.65
N VAL A 354 -7.81 9.12 -0.47
CA VAL A 354 -7.36 8.54 0.80
C VAL A 354 -6.03 9.10 1.32
N ASP A 355 -5.09 9.45 0.43
CA ASP A 355 -3.75 9.94 0.79
C ASP A 355 -3.82 11.34 1.41
N PHE A 356 -4.79 12.16 0.97
CA PHE A 356 -5.04 13.48 1.54
C PHE A 356 -5.41 13.41 3.01
N TYR A 357 -6.49 12.69 3.33
CA TYR A 357 -6.98 12.59 4.71
C TYR A 357 -6.08 11.75 5.61
N SER A 358 -5.41 10.73 5.07
CA SER A 358 -4.46 9.93 5.86
C SER A 358 -3.24 10.75 6.30
N GLY A 359 -2.71 11.62 5.42
CA GLY A 359 -1.60 12.50 5.80
C GLY A 359 -1.98 13.48 6.92
N ILE A 360 -3.19 14.04 6.86
CA ILE A 360 -3.76 14.91 7.89
C ILE A 360 -3.90 14.18 9.23
N LEU A 361 -4.51 12.98 9.21
CA LEU A 361 -4.71 12.17 10.40
C LEU A 361 -3.39 11.75 11.05
N TYR A 362 -2.43 11.23 10.27
CA TYR A 362 -1.13 10.84 10.81
C TYR A 362 -0.42 12.01 11.47
N ARG A 363 -0.48 13.20 10.84
CA ARG A 363 0.08 14.42 11.43
C ARG A 363 -0.62 14.81 12.73
N ALA A 364 -1.94 14.79 12.78
CA ALA A 364 -2.71 15.07 13.98
C ALA A 364 -2.37 14.10 15.14
N MET A 365 -2.12 12.84 14.81
CA MET A 365 -1.69 11.82 15.76
C MET A 365 -0.21 11.94 16.19
N GLY A 366 0.55 12.90 15.66
CA GLY A 366 1.98 13.07 15.94
C GLY A 366 2.90 12.08 15.23
N ILE A 367 2.40 11.30 14.27
CA ILE A 367 3.24 10.42 13.44
C ILE A 367 4.05 11.32 12.49
N PRO A 368 5.38 11.18 12.41
CA PRO A 368 6.20 12.03 11.55
C PRO A 368 6.04 11.66 10.07
N THR A 369 6.19 12.65 9.18
CA THR A 369 5.98 12.50 7.74
C THR A 369 6.78 11.34 7.11
N ASN A 370 8.02 11.12 7.53
CA ASN A 370 8.87 10.02 7.02
C ASN A 370 8.39 8.61 7.43
N MET A 371 7.38 8.51 8.31
CA MET A 371 6.71 7.27 8.69
C MET A 371 5.43 7.02 7.90
N PHE A 372 4.93 7.97 7.09
CA PHE A 372 3.63 7.84 6.44
C PHE A 372 3.56 6.65 5.47
N THR A 373 4.56 6.47 4.63
CA THR A 373 4.63 5.30 3.74
C THR A 373 4.89 4.01 4.52
N VAL A 374 5.54 4.08 5.70
CA VAL A 374 5.65 2.91 6.60
C VAL A 374 4.28 2.51 7.14
N MET A 375 3.46 3.47 7.55
CA MET A 375 2.08 3.21 7.97
C MET A 375 1.25 2.59 6.85
N PHE A 376 1.43 3.09 5.62
CA PHE A 376 0.84 2.48 4.44
C PHE A 376 1.33 1.02 4.28
N ALA A 377 2.63 0.75 4.37
CA ALA A 377 3.16 -0.60 4.27
C ALA A 377 2.59 -1.54 5.34
N LEU A 378 2.42 -1.08 6.58
CA LEU A 378 1.79 -1.85 7.66
C LEU A 378 0.32 -2.16 7.36
N GLY A 379 -0.42 -1.17 6.86
CA GLY A 379 -1.78 -1.36 6.40
C GLY A 379 -1.83 -2.41 5.30
N ARG A 380 -1.02 -2.25 4.24
CA ARG A 380 -1.02 -3.08 3.03
C ARG A 380 -0.56 -4.52 3.20
N LEU A 381 0.08 -4.83 4.33
CA LEU A 381 0.71 -6.12 4.58
C LEU A 381 -0.23 -7.33 4.41
N PRO A 382 -1.48 -7.34 4.93
CA PRO A 382 -2.39 -8.46 4.75
C PRO A 382 -2.77 -8.70 3.27
N GLY A 383 -2.96 -7.62 2.49
CA GLY A 383 -3.23 -7.70 1.06
C GLY A 383 -2.08 -8.33 0.28
N TRP A 384 -0.84 -7.89 0.53
CA TRP A 384 0.32 -8.50 -0.09
C TRP A 384 0.48 -9.98 0.25
N ILE A 385 0.27 -10.35 1.53
CA ILE A 385 0.33 -11.74 1.98
C ILE A 385 -0.75 -12.57 1.29
N ALA A 386 -2.00 -12.07 1.25
CA ALA A 386 -3.11 -12.73 0.59
C ALA A 386 -2.81 -12.98 -0.90
N HIS A 387 -2.32 -11.95 -1.60
CA HIS A 387 -2.00 -12.05 -3.03
C HIS A 387 -0.83 -12.98 -3.30
N TRP A 388 0.21 -12.99 -2.46
CA TRP A 388 1.31 -13.94 -2.55
C TRP A 388 0.82 -15.38 -2.33
N ARG A 389 -0.01 -15.59 -1.31
CA ARG A 389 -0.54 -16.91 -0.95
C ARG A 389 -1.45 -17.47 -2.03
N GLU A 390 -2.35 -16.65 -2.58
CA GLU A 390 -3.24 -17.05 -3.69
C GLU A 390 -2.42 -17.52 -4.91
N MET A 391 -1.42 -16.73 -5.32
CA MET A 391 -0.54 -17.07 -6.44
C MET A 391 0.29 -18.35 -6.19
N ARG A 392 0.75 -18.58 -4.96
CA ARG A 392 1.44 -19.81 -4.57
C ARG A 392 0.53 -21.04 -4.57
N ALA A 393 -0.70 -20.90 -4.06
CA ALA A 393 -1.67 -21.98 -4.00
C ALA A 393 -2.15 -22.43 -5.39
N GLU A 394 -2.23 -21.51 -6.34
CA GLU A 394 -2.58 -21.81 -7.74
C GLU A 394 -1.48 -22.55 -8.52
N GLY A 395 -0.27 -22.68 -7.96
CA GLY A 395 0.87 -23.27 -8.67
C GLY A 395 1.25 -22.47 -9.92
N ALA A 396 1.10 -21.15 -9.86
CA ALA A 396 1.30 -20.27 -11.01
C ALA A 396 2.72 -20.41 -11.60
N ARG A 397 2.81 -20.28 -12.92
CA ARG A 397 4.10 -20.23 -13.62
C ARG A 397 4.86 -18.97 -13.23
N ILE A 398 6.20 -19.02 -13.35
CA ILE A 398 7.04 -17.84 -13.20
C ILE A 398 6.57 -16.69 -14.12
N ASN A 399 6.43 -15.49 -13.56
CA ASN A 399 6.11 -14.31 -14.33
C ASN A 399 7.35 -13.84 -15.09
N ARG A 400 7.31 -13.97 -16.43
CA ARG A 400 8.46 -13.68 -17.31
C ARG A 400 8.00 -12.97 -18.60
N PRO A 401 7.76 -11.65 -18.56
CA PRO A 401 7.25 -10.91 -19.71
C PRO A 401 8.24 -10.88 -20.88
N ARG A 402 7.75 -10.43 -22.04
CA ARG A 402 8.53 -10.23 -23.27
C ARG A 402 8.74 -8.74 -23.53
N GLN A 403 9.59 -8.44 -24.52
CA GLN A 403 9.82 -7.10 -25.03
C GLN A 403 9.81 -7.12 -26.55
N ILE A 404 9.55 -5.95 -27.16
CA ILE A 404 9.90 -5.67 -28.56
C ILE A 404 11.31 -5.11 -28.57
N TYR A 405 12.24 -5.78 -29.25
CA TYR A 405 13.62 -5.34 -29.33
C TYR A 405 13.76 -4.23 -30.37
N THR A 406 14.21 -3.05 -29.94
CA THR A 406 14.40 -1.85 -30.78
C THR A 406 15.86 -1.41 -30.86
N GLY A 407 16.79 -2.27 -30.43
CA GLY A 407 18.23 -1.99 -30.47
C GLY A 407 18.88 -2.36 -31.81
N GLU A 408 20.20 -2.20 -31.86
CA GLU A 408 21.05 -2.62 -32.98
C GLU A 408 20.91 -4.10 -33.29
N THR A 409 20.85 -4.44 -34.58
CA THR A 409 20.85 -5.85 -35.00
C THR A 409 22.25 -6.47 -34.92
N ALA A 410 22.42 -7.67 -35.47
CA ALA A 410 23.72 -8.35 -35.44
C ALA A 410 24.82 -7.48 -36.07
N ARG A 411 25.83 -7.15 -35.27
CA ARG A 411 27.02 -6.39 -35.68
C ARG A 411 28.29 -7.10 -35.19
N PRO A 412 29.38 -7.08 -35.97
CA PRO A 412 30.61 -7.74 -35.56
C PRO A 412 31.15 -7.10 -34.27
N TRP A 413 31.65 -7.94 -33.36
CA TRP A 413 32.40 -7.45 -32.21
C TRP A 413 33.76 -6.95 -32.68
N VAL A 414 34.13 -5.76 -32.24
CA VAL A 414 35.42 -5.14 -32.55
C VAL A 414 36.27 -5.08 -31.27
N PRO A 415 37.46 -5.72 -31.25
CA PRO A 415 38.41 -5.62 -30.13
C PRO A 415 38.66 -4.15 -29.76
N VAL A 416 38.91 -3.87 -28.49
CA VAL A 416 39.08 -2.47 -28.01
C VAL A 416 40.19 -1.73 -28.74
N GLU A 417 41.20 -2.46 -29.22
CA GLU A 417 42.33 -1.96 -30.00
C GLU A 417 41.97 -1.60 -31.44
N ARG A 418 40.74 -1.92 -31.91
CA ARG A 418 40.31 -1.77 -33.30
C ARG A 418 38.96 -1.04 -33.47
N ARG A 419 38.39 -0.50 -32.40
CA ARG A 419 37.07 0.16 -32.39
C ARG A 419 37.02 1.47 -33.16
#